data_AF-A0A7L2QIB5-F1
#
_entry.id   AF-A0A7L2QIB5-F1
#
_cell.length_a   1.000
_cell.length_b   1.000
_cell.length_c   1.000
_cell.angle_alpha   90.00
_cell.angle_beta   90.00
_cell.angle_gamma   90.00
#
_symmetry.space_group_name_H-M   'P 1'
#
loop_
_entity.id
_entity.type
_entity.pdbx_description
1 polymer ?
#
loop_
_entity_poly.entity_id
_entity_poly.type
_entity_poly.pdbx_seq_one_letter_code
_entity_poly.pdbx_strand_id
1 'polypeptide(L)'
;IIFFSVVFIAGSGLYRKTPPQGNVLLEVCKCIGFAIKNRLKNRSREIPKRDHWLDWASEKYSKQLIGEVKMVTRVLFLFIPLPMFWALFDQQGSRWSVQATKMNADFGIYVLQPDQMQFLNPLLILVFIPIFDLGLYPLINMCKLNFTPIRKMATGMILAGLAFGLAAVIEVKINETDMPRLVPKESLIRVLNLAKNPVQVTIQDKDLFQQPVESFQNPAEYSKLILNGEQQSLHFTLQHQGLTLAFNYTVKEKSVYSLIVFEAEGSLSSRLVS
;
A
#
# COMPACT_ATOMS: atom_id res chain seq x y z
N ILE A 1 -12.30 -20.11 -23.03
CA ILE A 1 -12.20 -19.28 -24.25
C ILE A 1 -12.93 -19.94 -25.42
N ILE A 2 -12.57 -21.17 -25.83
CA ILE A 2 -13.17 -21.87 -26.98
C ILE A 2 -14.70 -22.04 -26.88
N PHE A 3 -15.19 -22.46 -25.72
CA PHE A 3 -16.64 -22.61 -25.47
C PHE A 3 -17.42 -21.30 -25.68
N PHE A 4 -16.92 -20.18 -25.14
CA PHE A 4 -17.54 -18.86 -25.33
C PHE A 4 -17.53 -18.42 -26.79
N SER A 5 -16.46 -18.70 -27.53
CA SER A 5 -16.37 -18.40 -28.96
C SER A 5 -17.42 -19.18 -29.76
N VAL A 6 -17.61 -20.47 -29.46
CA VAL A 6 -18.61 -21.31 -30.15
C VAL A 6 -20.04 -20.85 -29.87
N VAL A 7 -20.36 -20.54 -28.61
CA VAL A 7 -21.67 -20.00 -28.23
C VAL A 7 -21.93 -18.64 -28.87
N PHE A 8 -20.91 -17.77 -28.93
CA PHE A 8 -21.00 -16.47 -29.58
C PHE A 8 -21.23 -16.58 -31.09
N ILE A 9 -20.51 -17.49 -31.77
CA ILE A 9 -20.68 -17.74 -33.20
C ILE A 9 -22.06 -18.30 -33.50
N ALA A 10 -22.54 -19.25 -32.69
CA ALA A 10 -23.88 -19.82 -32.84
C ALA A 10 -25.00 -18.79 -32.63
N GLY A 11 -24.83 -17.87 -31.67
CA GLY A 11 -25.78 -16.78 -31.41
C GLY A 11 -25.69 -15.60 -32.38
N SER A 12 -24.58 -15.48 -33.13
CA SER A 12 -24.28 -14.32 -33.99
C SER A 12 -25.33 -14.06 -35.09
N GLY A 13 -26.08 -15.08 -35.50
CA GLY A 13 -27.17 -14.97 -36.48
C GLY A 13 -28.44 -14.28 -35.95
N LEU A 14 -28.66 -14.26 -34.63
CA LEU A 14 -29.79 -13.56 -34.01
C LEU A 14 -29.51 -12.07 -33.75
N TYR A 15 -28.27 -11.62 -33.93
CA TYR A 15 -27.92 -10.22 -33.69
C TYR A 15 -28.41 -9.33 -34.81
N ARG A 16 -29.23 -8.34 -34.46
CA ARG A 16 -29.61 -7.25 -35.35
C ARG A 16 -28.42 -6.32 -35.55
N LYS A 17 -27.72 -6.48 -36.68
CA LYS A 17 -26.58 -5.65 -37.08
C LYS A 17 -27.11 -4.30 -37.60
N THR A 18 -27.15 -3.29 -36.75
CA THR A 18 -27.44 -1.91 -37.17
C THR A 18 -26.30 -1.40 -38.06
N PRO A 19 -26.59 -0.61 -39.11
CA PRO A 19 -25.54 -0.01 -39.93
C PRO A 19 -24.59 0.81 -39.05
N PRO A 20 -23.30 0.92 -39.42
CA PRO A 20 -22.35 1.70 -38.63
C PRO A 20 -22.83 3.16 -38.58
N GLN A 21 -23.38 3.58 -37.45
CA GLN A 21 -23.44 4.99 -37.12
C GLN A 21 -21.99 5.50 -37.24
N GLY A 22 -21.77 6.61 -37.95
CA GLY A 22 -20.43 7.17 -38.16
C GLY A 22 -19.66 7.31 -36.84
N ASN A 23 -18.35 7.58 -36.90
CA ASN A 23 -17.54 7.63 -35.69
C ASN A 23 -17.93 8.84 -34.80
N VAL A 24 -18.96 8.65 -33.96
CA VAL A 24 -19.53 9.66 -33.07
C VAL A 24 -18.45 10.23 -32.16
N LEU A 25 -17.53 9.39 -31.67
CA LEU A 25 -16.40 9.83 -30.86
C LEU A 25 -15.50 10.81 -31.63
N LEU A 26 -15.23 10.54 -32.90
CA LEU A 26 -14.44 11.43 -33.76
C LEU A 26 -15.17 12.75 -34.03
N GLU A 27 -16.49 12.72 -34.22
CA GLU A 27 -17.31 13.93 -34.37
C GLU A 27 -17.30 14.78 -33.09
N VAL A 28 -17.43 14.15 -31.92
CA VAL A 28 -17.33 14.80 -30.60
C VAL A 28 -15.95 15.42 -30.41
N CYS A 29 -14.87 14.68 -30.68
CA CYS A 29 -13.50 15.20 -30.56
C CYS A 29 -13.24 16.37 -31.53
N LYS A 30 -13.72 16.29 -32.78
CA LYS A 30 -13.63 17.39 -33.74
C LYS A 30 -14.45 18.60 -33.31
N CYS A 31 -15.64 18.39 -32.73
CA CYS A 31 -16.50 19.45 -32.20
C CYS A 31 -15.83 20.18 -31.02
N ILE A 32 -15.29 19.43 -30.05
CA ILE A 32 -14.53 19.98 -28.92
C ILE A 32 -13.29 20.74 -29.40
N GLY A 33 -12.49 20.13 -30.29
CA GLY A 33 -11.29 20.76 -30.85
C GLY A 33 -11.60 22.03 -31.64
N PHE A 34 -12.68 22.03 -32.42
CA PHE A 34 -13.16 23.21 -33.14
C PHE A 34 -13.64 24.31 -32.18
N ALA A 35 -14.42 23.97 -31.15
CA ALA A 35 -14.86 24.92 -30.14
C ALA A 35 -13.67 25.59 -29.43
N ILE A 36 -12.66 24.82 -29.04
CA ILE A 36 -11.44 25.33 -28.39
C ILE A 36 -10.65 26.22 -29.34
N LYS A 37 -10.40 25.77 -30.58
CA LYS A 37 -9.66 26.54 -31.58
C LYS A 37 -10.37 27.86 -31.91
N ASN A 38 -11.69 27.83 -32.06
CA ASN A 38 -12.48 29.01 -32.38
C ASN A 38 -12.53 29.99 -31.19
N ARG A 39 -12.64 29.49 -29.96
CA ARG A 39 -12.53 30.29 -28.74
C ARG A 39 -11.18 30.98 -28.58
N LEU A 40 -10.09 30.28 -28.89
CA LEU A 40 -8.73 30.83 -28.79
C LEU A 40 -8.47 31.89 -29.88
N LYS A 41 -8.99 31.68 -31.09
CA LYS A 41 -8.87 32.62 -32.22
C LYS A 41 -9.68 33.90 -31.99
N ASN A 42 -10.86 33.79 -31.39
CA ASN A 42 -11.80 34.89 -31.18
C ASN A 42 -11.74 35.47 -29.76
N ARG A 43 -10.56 35.45 -29.12
CA ARG A 43 -10.32 35.94 -27.75
C ARG A 43 -10.23 37.48 -27.65
N SER A 44 -10.55 38.22 -28.73
CA SER A 44 -10.49 39.68 -28.76
C SER A 44 -11.63 40.32 -27.96
N ARG A 45 -11.39 41.52 -27.43
CA ARG A 45 -12.29 42.24 -26.51
C ARG A 45 -13.58 42.75 -27.18
N GLU A 46 -13.62 42.73 -28.52
CA GLU A 46 -14.72 43.24 -29.37
C GLU A 46 -15.80 42.20 -29.68
N ILE A 47 -15.57 40.90 -29.39
CA ILE A 47 -16.51 39.83 -29.70
C ILE A 47 -17.36 39.52 -28.45
N PRO A 48 -18.70 39.48 -28.54
CA PRO A 48 -19.55 39.18 -27.40
C PRO A 48 -19.25 37.77 -26.86
N LYS A 49 -19.09 37.67 -25.54
CA LYS A 49 -18.83 36.40 -24.86
C LYS A 49 -20.07 35.50 -24.96
N ARG A 50 -19.87 34.24 -25.32
CA ARG A 50 -20.93 33.21 -25.29
C ARG A 50 -21.04 32.61 -23.88
N ASP A 51 -22.24 32.14 -23.52
CA ASP A 51 -22.53 31.59 -22.18
C ASP A 51 -21.72 30.33 -21.85
N HIS A 52 -21.48 29.44 -22.84
CA HIS A 52 -20.66 28.26 -22.66
C HIS A 52 -19.52 28.17 -23.70
N TRP A 53 -18.37 27.62 -23.30
CA TRP A 53 -17.20 27.51 -24.18
C TRP A 53 -17.40 26.58 -25.39
N LEU A 54 -18.33 25.62 -25.28
CA LEU A 54 -18.73 24.76 -26.40
C LEU A 54 -19.64 25.46 -27.42
N ASP A 55 -20.24 26.62 -27.09
CA ASP A 55 -21.11 27.33 -28.03
C ASP A 55 -20.33 27.93 -29.20
N TRP A 56 -19.00 28.02 -29.10
CA TRP A 56 -18.11 28.37 -30.21
C TRP A 56 -18.12 27.35 -31.35
N ALA A 57 -18.69 26.17 -31.15
CA ALA A 57 -18.91 25.18 -32.21
C ALA A 57 -20.21 25.40 -33.00
N SER A 58 -21.10 26.33 -32.61
CA SER A 58 -22.40 26.50 -33.26
C SER A 58 -22.33 26.97 -34.72
N GLU A 59 -21.16 27.45 -35.16
CA GLU A 59 -20.90 27.87 -36.54
C GLU A 59 -20.80 26.68 -37.50
N LYS A 60 -20.46 25.49 -36.98
CA LYS A 60 -20.18 24.29 -37.77
C LYS A 60 -21.00 23.06 -37.35
N TYR A 61 -21.46 23.02 -36.10
CA TYR A 61 -22.12 21.86 -35.51
C TYR A 61 -23.54 22.20 -35.04
N SER A 62 -24.43 21.20 -35.06
CA SER A 62 -25.83 21.36 -34.65
C SER A 62 -25.95 21.66 -33.15
N LYS A 63 -26.99 22.40 -32.76
CA LYS A 63 -27.27 22.70 -31.34
C LYS A 63 -27.50 21.42 -30.52
N GLN A 64 -28.06 20.38 -31.13
CA GLN A 64 -28.25 19.07 -30.51
C GLN A 64 -26.91 18.42 -30.15
N LEU A 65 -25.97 18.32 -31.11
CA LEU A 65 -24.65 17.74 -30.86
C LEU A 65 -23.89 18.54 -29.79
N ILE A 66 -23.97 19.87 -29.84
CA ILE A 66 -23.34 20.73 -28.82
C ILE A 66 -23.94 20.46 -27.43
N GLY A 67 -25.26 20.28 -27.33
CA GLY A 67 -25.94 19.91 -26.09
C GLY A 67 -25.49 18.55 -25.55
N GLU A 68 -25.42 17.54 -26.41
CA GLU A 68 -24.94 16.19 -26.07
C GLU A 68 -23.48 16.23 -25.58
N VAL A 69 -22.60 16.96 -26.29
CA VAL A 69 -21.19 17.12 -25.88
C VAL A 69 -21.04 17.87 -24.56
N LYS A 70 -21.89 18.88 -24.28
CA LYS A 70 -21.92 19.56 -22.97
C LYS A 70 -22.26 18.58 -21.85
N MET A 71 -23.24 17.71 -22.05
CA MET A 71 -23.64 16.70 -21.07
C MET A 71 -22.53 15.66 -20.84
N VAL A 72 -21.96 15.12 -21.92
CA VAL A 72 -20.86 14.15 -21.84
C VAL A 72 -19.64 14.75 -21.13
N THR A 73 -19.30 16.00 -21.44
CA THR A 73 -18.17 16.67 -20.79
C THR A 73 -18.40 16.84 -19.29
N ARG A 74 -19.62 17.22 -18.87
CA ARG A 74 -19.98 17.31 -17.44
C ARG A 74 -19.87 15.95 -16.73
N VAL A 75 -20.31 14.87 -17.38
CA VAL A 75 -20.18 13.50 -16.83
C VAL A 75 -18.71 13.08 -16.77
N LEU A 76 -17.91 13.39 -17.79
CA LEU A 76 -16.47 13.07 -17.82
C LEU A 76 -15.74 13.76 -16.66
N PHE A 77 -16.03 15.04 -16.40
CA PHE A 77 -15.47 15.76 -15.25
C PHE A 77 -15.87 15.12 -13.91
N LEU A 78 -17.11 14.65 -13.78
CA LEU A 78 -17.57 13.94 -12.58
C LEU A 78 -16.85 12.59 -12.37
N PHE A 79 -16.39 11.95 -13.46
CA PHE A 79 -15.66 10.68 -13.40
C PHE A 79 -14.14 10.82 -13.26
N ILE A 80 -13.55 12.02 -13.27
CA ILE A 80 -12.09 12.20 -13.05
C ILE A 80 -11.60 11.56 -11.74
N PRO A 81 -12.31 11.63 -10.61
CA PRO A 81 -11.88 10.98 -9.36
C PRO A 81 -11.96 9.45 -9.39
N LEU A 82 -12.73 8.87 -10.32
CA LEU A 82 -13.03 7.44 -10.33
C LEU A 82 -11.79 6.57 -10.61
N PRO A 83 -10.91 6.86 -11.60
CA PRO A 83 -9.64 6.17 -11.75
C PRO A 83 -8.74 6.25 -10.53
N MET A 84 -8.72 7.39 -9.83
CA MET A 84 -7.92 7.56 -8.61
C MET A 84 -8.44 6.67 -7.48
N PHE A 85 -9.76 6.60 -7.32
CA PHE A 85 -10.38 5.68 -6.35
C PHE A 85 -10.01 4.22 -6.64
N TRP A 86 -10.11 3.77 -7.90
CA TRP A 86 -9.71 2.41 -8.27
C TRP A 86 -8.23 2.15 -8.06
N ALA A 87 -7.36 3.11 -8.40
CA ALA A 87 -5.92 2.99 -8.18
C ALA A 87 -5.56 2.90 -6.69
N LEU A 88 -6.34 3.55 -5.81
CA LEU A 88 -6.21 3.40 -4.36
C LEU A 88 -6.74 2.05 -3.89
N PHE A 89 -7.95 1.66 -4.31
CA PHE A 89 -8.57 0.40 -3.94
C PHE A 89 -7.70 -0.81 -4.30
N ASP A 90 -7.05 -0.79 -5.47
CA ASP A 90 -6.16 -1.87 -5.91
C ASP A 90 -4.92 -2.03 -5.00
N GLN A 91 -4.50 -0.98 -4.28
CA GLN A 91 -3.40 -1.07 -3.32
C GLN A 91 -3.74 -1.91 -2.09
N GLN A 92 -5.02 -2.10 -1.78
CA GLN A 92 -5.47 -2.97 -0.68
C GLN A 92 -4.95 -4.41 -0.85
N GLY A 93 -4.91 -4.93 -2.08
CA GLY A 93 -4.48 -6.29 -2.35
C GLY A 93 -2.98 -6.53 -2.15
N SER A 94 -2.16 -5.48 -2.31
CA SER A 94 -0.69 -5.59 -2.28
C SER A 94 -0.09 -4.95 -1.02
N ARG A 95 -0.28 -3.64 -0.83
CA ARG A 95 0.41 -2.89 0.22
C ARG A 95 -0.08 -3.25 1.61
N TRP A 96 -1.38 -3.47 1.77
CA TRP A 96 -1.94 -3.81 3.08
C TRP A 96 -1.60 -5.25 3.47
N SER A 97 -1.47 -6.16 2.48
CA SER A 97 -0.99 -7.52 2.75
C SER A 97 0.47 -7.50 3.25
N VAL A 98 1.35 -6.73 2.60
CA VAL A 98 2.75 -6.53 3.06
C VAL A 98 2.82 -5.82 4.43
N GLN A 99 1.92 -4.89 4.70
CA GLN A 99 1.83 -4.27 6.02
C GLN A 99 1.42 -5.31 7.08
N ALA A 100 0.44 -6.15 6.77
CA ALA A 100 -0.01 -7.23 7.65
C ALA A 100 1.08 -8.28 7.94
N THR A 101 2.04 -8.53 7.03
CA THR A 101 3.17 -9.45 7.33
C THR A 101 4.07 -8.95 8.46
N LYS A 102 4.06 -7.64 8.74
CA LYS A 102 4.84 -7.01 9.81
C LYS A 102 4.04 -6.86 11.12
N MET A 103 2.77 -7.25 11.11
CA MET A 103 1.89 -7.16 12.27
C MET A 103 1.81 -8.52 12.97
N ASN A 104 1.56 -8.52 14.27
CA ASN A 104 1.26 -9.77 14.96
C ASN A 104 -0.08 -10.31 14.46
N ALA A 105 -0.03 -11.49 13.83
CA ALA A 105 -1.21 -12.17 13.30
C ALA A 105 -1.68 -13.34 14.19
N ASP A 106 -1.11 -13.47 15.38
CA ASP A 106 -1.52 -14.45 16.38
C ASP A 106 -2.73 -13.94 17.17
N PHE A 107 -3.90 -14.53 16.91
CA PHE A 107 -5.13 -14.28 17.65
C PHE A 107 -5.32 -15.28 18.81
N GLY A 108 -4.27 -16.01 19.21
CA GLY A 108 -4.24 -16.98 20.30
C GLY A 108 -4.86 -18.34 19.94
N ILE A 109 -5.98 -18.35 19.22
CA ILE A 109 -6.68 -19.58 18.79
C ILE A 109 -6.32 -19.94 17.33
N TYR A 110 -5.93 -18.95 16.53
CA TYR A 110 -5.60 -19.11 15.11
C TYR A 110 -4.61 -18.03 14.68
N VAL A 111 -3.61 -18.43 13.89
CA VAL A 111 -2.67 -17.50 13.25
C VAL A 111 -3.21 -17.17 11.87
N LEU A 112 -3.64 -15.93 11.68
CA LEU A 112 -4.20 -15.46 10.41
C LEU A 112 -3.06 -15.20 9.42
N GLN A 113 -3.12 -15.82 8.24
CA GLN A 113 -2.09 -15.57 7.23
C GLN A 113 -2.35 -14.25 6.49
N PRO A 114 -1.32 -13.46 6.14
CA PRO A 114 -1.48 -12.14 5.50
C PRO A 114 -2.21 -12.14 4.15
N ASP A 115 -2.24 -13.27 3.45
CA ASP A 115 -2.97 -13.50 2.19
C ASP A 115 -4.49 -13.68 2.43
N GLN A 116 -4.88 -14.25 3.58
CA GLN A 116 -6.28 -14.40 3.99
C GLN A 116 -6.98 -13.04 4.19
N MET A 117 -6.22 -11.95 4.37
CA MET A 117 -6.78 -10.59 4.44
C MET A 117 -7.53 -10.19 3.17
N GLN A 118 -7.21 -10.77 2.01
CA GLN A 118 -7.91 -10.48 0.76
C GLN A 118 -9.35 -11.04 0.75
N PHE A 119 -9.63 -12.11 1.50
CA PHE A 119 -10.98 -12.67 1.64
C PHE A 119 -11.94 -11.74 2.38
N LEU A 120 -11.42 -10.86 3.26
CA LEU A 120 -12.26 -9.92 4.00
C LEU A 120 -12.99 -8.93 3.08
N ASN A 121 -12.42 -8.58 1.94
CA ASN A 121 -13.05 -7.62 1.02
C ASN A 121 -14.41 -8.11 0.48
N PRO A 122 -14.51 -9.27 -0.21
CA PRO A 122 -15.80 -9.80 -0.65
C PRO A 122 -16.74 -10.13 0.50
N LEU A 123 -16.24 -10.59 1.65
CA LEU A 123 -17.05 -10.85 2.84
C LEU A 123 -17.73 -9.56 3.36
N LEU A 124 -16.96 -8.48 3.50
CA LEU A 124 -17.45 -7.19 3.95
C LEU A 124 -18.46 -6.61 2.96
N ILE A 125 -18.26 -6.78 1.65
CA ILE A 125 -19.25 -6.37 0.63
C ILE A 125 -20.56 -7.13 0.84
N LEU A 126 -20.51 -8.45 1.02
CA LEU A 126 -21.69 -9.30 1.23
C LEU A 126 -22.46 -8.92 2.50
N VAL A 127 -21.76 -8.51 3.56
CA VAL A 127 -22.35 -8.04 4.81
C VAL A 127 -22.87 -6.61 4.69
N PHE A 128 -22.13 -5.70 4.03
CA PHE A 128 -22.50 -4.29 3.96
C PHE A 128 -23.65 -4.02 2.99
N ILE A 129 -23.75 -4.69 1.84
CA ILE A 129 -24.87 -4.48 0.91
C ILE A 129 -26.24 -4.52 1.62
N PRO A 130 -26.61 -5.60 2.35
CA PRO A 130 -27.90 -5.65 3.03
C PRO A 130 -28.02 -4.64 4.17
N ILE A 131 -26.93 -4.33 4.89
CA ILE A 131 -26.93 -3.32 5.97
C ILE A 131 -27.24 -1.94 5.40
N PHE A 132 -26.62 -1.57 4.28
CA PHE A 132 -26.84 -0.27 3.66
C PHE A 132 -28.22 -0.19 3.00
N ASP A 133 -28.65 -1.24 2.29
CA ASP A 133 -29.91 -1.26 1.55
C ASP A 133 -31.15 -1.38 2.45
N LEU A 134 -31.10 -2.21 3.49
CA LEU A 134 -32.25 -2.46 4.39
C LEU A 134 -32.18 -1.65 5.69
N GLY A 135 -31.01 -1.17 6.09
CA GLY A 135 -30.81 -0.42 7.33
C GLY A 135 -30.50 1.05 7.10
N LEU A 136 -29.31 1.34 6.55
CA LEU A 136 -28.78 2.71 6.53
C LEU A 136 -29.60 3.65 5.62
N TYR A 137 -29.86 3.26 4.36
CA TYR A 137 -30.61 4.10 3.43
C TYR A 137 -32.06 4.37 3.87
N PRO A 138 -32.84 3.39 4.39
CA PRO A 138 -34.17 3.71 4.91
C PRO A 138 -34.13 4.63 6.13
N LEU A 139 -33.14 4.48 7.03
CA LEU A 139 -32.96 5.40 8.16
C LEU A 139 -32.63 6.83 7.70
N ILE A 140 -31.74 6.98 6.71
CA ILE A 140 -31.42 8.29 6.12
C ILE A 140 -32.66 8.90 5.44
N ASN A 141 -33.48 8.07 4.79
CA ASN A 141 -34.73 8.50 4.17
C ASN A 141 -35.77 8.93 5.22
N MET A 142 -35.82 8.27 6.38
CA MET A 142 -36.65 8.72 7.53
C MET A 142 -36.23 10.10 8.04
N CYS A 143 -34.95 10.43 7.97
CA CYS A 143 -34.43 11.77 8.27
C CYS A 143 -34.69 12.81 7.16
N LYS A 144 -35.45 12.48 6.11
CA LYS A 144 -35.75 13.32 4.93
C LYS A 144 -34.50 13.81 4.17
N LEU A 145 -33.38 13.11 4.33
CA LEU A 145 -32.16 13.42 3.60
C LEU A 145 -32.15 12.66 2.27
N ASN A 146 -32.31 13.39 1.17
CA ASN A 146 -32.19 12.82 -0.17
C ASN A 146 -30.73 12.46 -0.46
N PHE A 147 -30.41 11.17 -0.31
CA PHE A 147 -29.08 10.63 -0.54
C PHE A 147 -28.91 10.23 -2.01
N THR A 148 -28.59 11.22 -2.84
CA THR A 148 -28.43 11.03 -4.29
C THR A 148 -27.25 10.09 -4.61
N PRO A 149 -27.25 9.40 -5.76
CA PRO A 149 -26.14 8.53 -6.16
C PRO A 149 -24.77 9.22 -6.16
N ILE A 150 -24.74 10.50 -6.55
CA ILE A 150 -23.50 11.31 -6.54
C ILE A 150 -23.00 11.53 -5.10
N ARG A 151 -23.91 11.77 -4.14
CA ARG A 151 -23.55 11.91 -2.71
C ARG A 151 -23.02 10.59 -2.15
N LYS A 152 -23.61 9.44 -2.53
CA LYS A 152 -23.10 8.11 -2.16
C LYS A 152 -21.65 7.92 -2.60
N MET A 153 -21.36 8.24 -3.86
CA MET A 153 -20.00 8.15 -4.40
C MET A 153 -19.03 9.09 -3.66
N ALA A 154 -19.44 10.35 -3.41
CA ALA A 154 -18.62 11.31 -2.68
C ALA A 154 -18.31 10.86 -1.24
N THR A 155 -19.31 10.37 -0.51
CA THR A 155 -19.12 9.84 0.85
C THR A 155 -18.18 8.63 0.85
N GLY A 156 -18.33 7.72 -0.12
CA GLY A 156 -17.42 6.58 -0.28
C GLY A 156 -15.96 7.00 -0.50
N MET A 157 -15.73 8.02 -1.34
CA MET A 157 -14.38 8.56 -1.57
C MET A 157 -13.77 9.20 -0.31
N ILE A 158 -14.57 9.92 0.48
CA ILE A 158 -14.10 10.50 1.76
C ILE A 158 -13.74 9.39 2.76
N LEU A 159 -14.61 8.38 2.90
CA LEU A 159 -14.35 7.23 3.77
C LEU A 159 -13.11 6.44 3.35
N ALA A 160 -12.90 6.24 2.05
CA ALA A 160 -11.67 5.64 1.53
C ALA A 160 -10.44 6.46 1.91
N GLY A 161 -10.49 7.80 1.75
CA GLY A 161 -9.41 8.68 2.19
C GLY A 161 -9.09 8.56 3.68
N LEU A 162 -10.12 8.50 4.53
CA LEU A 162 -9.95 8.28 5.97
C LEU A 162 -9.33 6.91 6.29
N ALA A 163 -9.73 5.85 5.57
CA ALA A 163 -9.15 4.52 5.73
C ALA A 163 -7.65 4.51 5.39
N PHE A 164 -7.24 5.19 4.32
CA PHE A 164 -5.82 5.35 3.98
C PHE A 164 -5.06 6.19 5.02
N GLY A 165 -5.70 7.20 5.61
CA GLY A 165 -5.14 7.95 6.72
C GLY A 165 -4.84 7.06 7.93
N LEU A 166 -5.78 6.19 8.30
CA LEU A 166 -5.58 5.20 9.37
C LEU A 166 -4.48 4.19 9.03
N ALA A 167 -4.44 3.68 7.80
CA ALA A 167 -3.39 2.77 7.35
C ALA A 167 -1.99 3.41 7.44
N ALA A 168 -1.88 4.71 7.14
CA ALA A 168 -0.64 5.46 7.28
C ALA A 168 -0.21 5.60 8.75
N VAL A 169 -1.16 5.88 9.67
CA VAL A 169 -0.87 5.93 11.11
C VAL A 169 -0.40 4.57 11.64
N ILE A 170 -1.05 3.48 11.21
CA ILE A 170 -0.65 2.12 11.54
C ILE A 170 0.76 1.83 11.01
N GLU A 171 1.08 2.23 9.77
CA GLU A 171 2.41 2.04 9.20
C GLU A 171 3.50 2.76 10.02
N VAL A 172 3.23 3.97 10.51
CA VAL A 172 4.16 4.68 11.40
C VAL A 172 4.39 3.89 12.68
N LYS A 173 3.33 3.37 13.31
CA LYS A 173 3.45 2.58 14.54
C LYS A 173 4.16 1.25 14.34
N ILE A 174 3.96 0.60 13.20
CA ILE A 174 4.70 -0.61 12.82
C ILE A 174 6.18 -0.26 12.66
N ASN A 175 6.52 0.81 11.94
CA ASN A 175 7.94 1.21 11.77
C ASN A 175 8.62 1.66 13.07
N GLU A 176 7.89 2.13 14.08
CA GLU A 176 8.42 2.40 15.42
C GLU A 176 8.71 1.11 16.20
N THR A 177 7.95 0.04 15.94
CA THR A 177 8.05 -1.25 16.66
C THR A 177 8.98 -2.23 15.95
N ASP A 178 9.07 -2.14 14.62
CA ASP A 178 10.01 -2.89 13.79
C ASP A 178 11.46 -2.46 14.06
N MET A 179 12.40 -3.39 13.86
CA MET A 179 13.82 -3.09 13.95
C MET A 179 14.18 -1.85 13.12
N PRO A 180 15.02 -0.93 13.64
CA PRO A 180 15.37 0.29 12.94
C PRO A 180 15.98 -0.05 11.57
N ARG A 181 15.54 0.65 10.53
CA ARG A 181 16.06 0.46 9.16
C ARG A 181 17.58 0.60 9.18
N LEU A 182 18.27 -0.48 8.79
CA LEU A 182 19.72 -0.51 8.70
C LEU A 182 20.19 0.40 7.57
N VAL A 183 20.91 1.47 7.92
CA VAL A 183 21.55 2.36 6.95
C VAL A 183 22.90 1.76 6.49
N PRO A 184 23.48 2.21 5.36
CA PRO A 184 24.82 1.79 4.97
C PRO A 184 25.81 1.99 6.11
N LYS A 185 26.73 1.03 6.30
CA LYS A 185 27.66 0.96 7.45
C LYS A 185 27.03 0.70 8.82
N GLU A 186 25.75 0.35 8.91
CA GLU A 186 25.14 -0.10 10.18
C GLU A 186 24.68 -1.56 10.09
N SER A 187 24.90 -2.29 11.18
CA SER A 187 24.39 -3.64 11.42
C SER A 187 23.82 -3.73 12.83
N LEU A 188 22.89 -4.64 13.06
CA LEU A 188 22.33 -4.88 14.38
C LEU A 188 22.89 -6.18 14.93
N ILE A 189 23.26 -6.20 16.22
CA ILE A 189 23.76 -7.39 16.88
C ILE A 189 23.03 -7.61 18.21
N ARG A 190 22.73 -8.87 18.50
CA ARG A 190 22.16 -9.34 19.75
C ARG A 190 23.02 -10.47 20.31
N VAL A 191 23.19 -10.52 21.62
CA VAL A 191 23.91 -11.60 22.31
C VAL A 191 22.91 -12.51 23.01
N LEU A 192 23.00 -13.81 22.76
CA LEU A 192 22.19 -14.86 23.38
C LEU A 192 23.10 -15.74 24.21
N ASN A 193 22.96 -15.69 25.53
CA ASN A 193 23.72 -16.54 26.43
C ASN A 193 22.93 -17.82 26.75
N LEU A 194 23.38 -18.95 26.19
CA LEU A 194 22.88 -20.29 26.48
C LEU A 194 23.78 -21.05 27.47
N ALA A 195 24.87 -20.44 27.95
CA ALA A 195 25.70 -21.00 28.99
C ALA A 195 25.02 -20.82 30.37
N LYS A 196 25.36 -21.68 31.33
CA LYS A 196 24.72 -21.71 32.66
C LYS A 196 25.04 -20.50 33.55
N ASN A 197 26.11 -19.76 33.22
CA ASN A 197 26.61 -18.65 34.02
C ASN A 197 26.58 -17.35 33.20
N PRO A 198 26.59 -16.18 33.86
CA PRO A 198 26.68 -14.89 33.18
C PRO A 198 28.01 -14.76 32.43
N VAL A 199 27.94 -14.24 31.19
CA VAL A 199 29.11 -14.04 30.32
C VAL A 199 29.22 -12.56 29.97
N GLN A 200 30.41 -12.00 30.15
CA GLN A 200 30.70 -10.64 29.69
C GLN A 200 31.21 -10.70 28.25
N VAL A 201 30.59 -9.93 27.36
CA VAL A 201 30.92 -9.90 25.94
C VAL A 201 31.43 -8.51 25.58
N THR A 202 32.66 -8.44 25.06
CA THR A 202 33.25 -7.19 24.57
C THR A 202 33.49 -7.31 23.07
N ILE A 203 33.12 -6.27 22.32
CA ILE A 203 33.34 -6.20 20.88
C ILE A 203 34.40 -5.12 20.64
N GLN A 204 35.46 -5.47 19.91
CA GLN A 204 36.61 -4.63 19.54
C GLN A 204 36.37 -3.11 19.60
N ASP A 205 36.91 -2.46 20.65
CA ASP A 205 36.88 -1.01 20.93
C ASP A 205 35.49 -0.36 20.90
N LYS A 206 34.44 -1.16 21.10
CA LYS A 206 33.06 -0.69 21.22
C LYS A 206 32.53 -0.98 22.60
N ASP A 207 32.03 0.05 23.25
CA ASP A 207 31.34 0.00 24.54
C ASP A 207 29.91 -0.57 24.39
N LEU A 208 29.79 -1.76 23.80
CA LEU A 208 28.54 -2.50 23.67
C LEU A 208 28.54 -3.66 24.68
N PHE A 209 27.41 -3.89 25.35
CA PHE A 209 27.24 -4.95 26.36
C PHE A 209 28.14 -4.81 27.60
N GLN A 210 28.17 -3.61 28.20
CA GLN A 210 28.94 -3.32 29.41
C GLN A 210 28.54 -4.17 30.64
N GLN A 211 27.30 -4.66 30.68
CA GLN A 211 26.82 -5.54 31.74
C GLN A 211 26.92 -7.01 31.31
N PRO A 212 27.24 -7.94 32.24
CA PRO A 212 27.25 -9.36 31.95
C PRO A 212 25.88 -9.83 31.44
N VAL A 213 25.87 -10.63 30.38
CA VAL A 213 24.65 -11.19 29.82
C VAL A 213 24.25 -12.40 30.65
N GLU A 214 23.10 -12.33 31.31
CA GLU A 214 22.59 -13.39 32.18
C GLU A 214 22.24 -14.66 31.40
N SER A 215 22.30 -15.78 32.10
CA SER A 215 22.00 -17.10 31.54
C SER A 215 20.54 -17.21 31.10
N PHE A 216 20.30 -17.71 29.88
CA PHE A 216 18.97 -17.95 29.29
C PHE A 216 18.06 -16.71 29.22
N GLN A 217 18.63 -15.50 29.26
CA GLN A 217 17.84 -14.28 29.12
C GLN A 217 17.43 -14.06 27.65
N ASN A 218 16.18 -13.61 27.44
CA ASN A 218 15.71 -13.13 26.16
C ASN A 218 15.95 -11.61 26.11
N PRO A 219 17.07 -11.11 25.55
CA PRO A 219 17.30 -9.68 25.45
C PRO A 219 16.23 -9.02 24.57
N ALA A 220 15.66 -7.93 25.07
CA ALA A 220 14.56 -7.23 24.45
C ALA A 220 14.99 -6.40 23.22
N GLU A 221 16.27 -5.99 23.14
CA GLU A 221 16.72 -5.02 22.14
C GLU A 221 18.02 -5.44 21.41
N TYR A 222 18.10 -5.07 20.13
CA TYR A 222 19.30 -5.20 19.32
C TYR A 222 20.22 -3.98 19.51
N SER A 223 21.51 -4.23 19.68
CA SER A 223 22.52 -3.16 19.74
C SER A 223 23.01 -2.78 18.34
N LYS A 224 23.18 -1.48 18.11
CA LYS A 224 23.70 -0.96 16.84
C LYS A 224 25.21 -1.12 16.76
N LEU A 225 25.68 -1.59 15.61
CA LEU A 225 27.07 -1.87 15.30
C LEU A 225 27.48 -1.09 14.06
N ILE A 226 28.28 -0.04 14.25
CA ILE A 226 28.78 0.83 13.15
C ILE A 226 30.02 0.22 12.49
N LEU A 227 29.98 -0.06 11.19
CA LEU A 227 31.08 -0.66 10.43
C LEU A 227 31.87 0.40 9.66
N ASN A 228 33.16 0.15 9.43
CA ASN A 228 34.01 1.07 8.66
C ASN A 228 33.90 0.88 7.13
N GLY A 229 33.34 -0.25 6.69
CA GLY A 229 33.14 -0.60 5.28
C GLY A 229 32.00 -1.60 5.10
N GLU A 230 31.84 -2.14 3.88
CA GLU A 230 30.76 -3.09 3.55
C GLU A 230 30.86 -4.41 4.33
N GLN A 231 32.09 -4.82 4.66
CA GLN A 231 32.38 -6.02 5.43
C GLN A 231 33.57 -5.75 6.35
N GLN A 232 33.46 -6.11 7.63
CA GLN A 232 34.51 -5.91 8.63
C GLN A 232 34.61 -7.15 9.52
N SER A 233 35.85 -7.62 9.75
CA SER A 233 36.13 -8.64 10.76
C SER A 233 36.29 -7.95 12.11
N LEU A 234 35.48 -8.37 13.09
CA LEU A 234 35.49 -7.83 14.44
C LEU A 234 35.96 -8.92 15.41
N HIS A 235 36.79 -8.51 16.38
CA HIS A 235 37.18 -9.37 17.49
C HIS A 235 36.13 -9.31 18.60
N PHE A 236 35.66 -10.49 18.99
CA PHE A 236 34.73 -10.69 20.10
C PHE A 236 35.48 -11.36 21.24
N THR A 237 35.41 -10.78 22.42
CA THR A 237 36.02 -11.31 23.62
C THR A 237 34.94 -11.74 24.59
N LEU A 238 34.96 -13.01 24.99
CA LEU A 238 34.07 -13.58 25.99
C LEU A 238 34.86 -13.78 27.28
N GLN A 239 34.34 -13.24 28.38
CA GLN A 239 34.90 -13.41 29.71
C GLN A 239 33.93 -14.17 30.61
N HIS A 240 34.43 -15.22 31.25
CA HIS A 240 33.67 -16.06 32.17
C HIS A 240 34.61 -16.67 33.21
N GLN A 241 34.28 -16.51 34.50
CA GLN A 241 35.04 -17.08 35.63
C GLN A 241 36.57 -16.86 35.55
N GLY A 242 37.01 -15.71 35.02
CA GLY A 242 38.43 -15.37 34.87
C GLY A 242 39.11 -15.91 33.60
N LEU A 243 38.43 -16.72 32.79
CA LEU A 243 38.90 -17.14 31.47
C LEU A 243 38.43 -16.14 30.41
N THR A 244 39.35 -15.78 29.51
CA THR A 244 39.10 -14.87 28.39
C THR A 244 39.31 -15.61 27.08
N LEU A 245 38.27 -15.71 26.26
CA LEU A 245 38.32 -16.33 24.94
C LEU A 245 38.04 -15.29 23.86
N ALA A 246 38.80 -15.35 22.76
CA ALA A 246 38.67 -14.41 21.64
C ALA A 246 38.22 -15.15 20.37
N PHE A 247 37.23 -14.58 19.69
CA PHE A 247 36.67 -15.11 18.45
C PHE A 247 36.60 -14.02 17.39
N ASN A 248 36.89 -14.38 16.14
CA ASN A 248 36.85 -13.45 15.02
C ASN A 248 35.65 -13.76 14.14
N TYR A 249 34.75 -12.79 14.01
CA TYR A 249 33.60 -12.91 13.14
C TYR A 249 33.54 -11.79 12.13
N THR A 250 33.18 -12.15 10.91
CA THR A 250 33.02 -11.20 9.83
C THR A 250 31.57 -10.77 9.71
N VAL A 251 31.35 -9.47 9.85
CA VAL A 251 30.05 -8.81 9.84
C VAL A 251 29.91 -8.01 8.55
N LYS A 252 28.74 -8.08 7.91
CA LYS A 252 28.37 -7.29 6.74
C LYS A 252 27.40 -6.18 7.12
N GLU A 253 27.42 -5.09 6.38
CA GLU A 253 26.44 -4.01 6.53
C GLU A 253 25.01 -4.48 6.22
N LYS A 254 24.01 -3.80 6.80
CA LYS A 254 22.59 -4.09 6.56
C LYS A 254 22.17 -5.52 6.90
N SER A 255 22.88 -6.16 7.81
CA SER A 255 22.56 -7.49 8.33
C SER A 255 22.28 -7.43 9.83
N VAL A 256 21.41 -8.34 10.27
CA VAL A 256 21.06 -8.53 11.68
C VAL A 256 21.78 -9.79 12.13
N TYR A 257 22.50 -9.71 13.24
CA TYR A 257 23.28 -10.83 13.75
C TYR A 257 22.85 -11.23 15.16
N SER A 258 22.85 -12.53 15.41
CA SER A 258 22.69 -13.13 16.73
C SER A 258 23.98 -13.86 17.09
N LEU A 259 24.71 -13.36 18.08
CA LEU A 259 25.85 -14.04 18.69
C LEU A 259 25.33 -15.00 19.74
N ILE A 260 25.40 -16.30 19.44
CA ILE A 260 24.99 -17.36 20.36
C ILE A 260 26.24 -17.80 21.12
N VAL A 261 26.20 -17.66 22.43
CA VAL A 261 27.24 -18.13 23.36
C VAL A 261 26.72 -19.40 24.02
N PHE A 262 27.48 -20.49 23.95
CA PHE A 262 27.08 -21.79 24.49
C PHE A 262 28.30 -22.53 25.05
N GLU A 263 28.04 -23.51 25.90
CA GLU A 263 29.07 -24.36 26.49
C GLU A 263 29.19 -25.66 25.67
N ALA A 264 30.39 -25.94 25.14
CA ALA A 264 30.70 -27.15 24.39
C ALA A 264 31.98 -27.81 24.95
N GLU A 265 31.89 -29.10 25.25
CA GLU A 265 33.01 -29.90 25.76
C GLU A 265 33.69 -29.32 27.02
N GLY A 266 32.90 -28.63 27.87
CA GLY A 266 33.40 -27.99 29.09
C GLY A 266 34.13 -26.65 28.85
N SER A 267 34.07 -26.11 27.63
CA SER A 267 34.62 -24.80 27.26
C SER A 267 33.54 -23.89 26.65
N LEU A 268 33.69 -22.58 26.80
CA LEU A 268 32.80 -21.62 26.15
C LEU A 268 33.09 -21.53 24.66
N SER A 269 32.05 -21.65 23.86
CA SER A 269 32.07 -21.48 22.41
C SER A 269 31.08 -20.39 22.00
N SER A 270 31.32 -19.77 20.86
CA SER A 270 30.35 -18.87 20.26
C SER A 270 30.13 -19.14 18.78
N ARG A 271 28.96 -18.73 18.29
CA ARG A 271 28.59 -18.79 16.89
C ARG A 271 27.82 -17.54 16.51
N LEU A 272 28.30 -16.84 15.49
CA LEU A 272 27.58 -15.72 14.90
C LEU A 272 26.65 -16.24 13.81
N VAL A 273 25.36 -15.93 13.91
CA VAL A 273 24.32 -16.25 12.93
C VAL A 273 23.76 -14.95 12.39
N SER A 274 23.59 -14.86 11.07
CA SER A 274 22.95 -13.73 10.37
C SER A 274 21.48 -13.99 10.11
#